data_AF-A0A2N2Y6L1-F1
#
_entry.id   AF-A0A2N2Y6L1-F1
#
_cell.length_a   1.000
_cell.length_b   1.000
_cell.length_c   1.000
_cell.angle_alpha   90.00
_cell.angle_beta   90.00
_cell.angle_gamma   90.00
#
_symmetry.space_group_name_H-M   'P 1'
#
loop_
_entity.id
_entity.type
_entity.pdbx_description
1 polymer ?
#
loop_
_entity_poly.entity_id
_entity_poly.type
_entity_poly.pdbx_seq_one_letter_code
_entity_poly.pdbx_strand_id
1 'polypeptide(L)'
;MKHLLSFLILIAALSVQAQDTLTVVQYNLLNYGNITGFCSASVNSVDAKDNYLIRITDYLEPDIFSVNEMGKSVEFHDRILNNVFKRDGLTRYARISVPNIANSEIVNMIYYNTDKVRFHSLAVAQSVTRDIDVVKFYYNSSSLSQGDTVFLHCIVAHLKAGEGSSNVLARTTMVLNTMNFLQSGYQPGNFLVMGDFNLYSPTEGAFIALTQAYAPTWVFNDPADRLGEWHSNSSFSDVHTQSTHTTGGCAASGGMDDRFDFILASTAVMEGTHCMKYVPGTYMALGQDGNHYNKALTDAPALSLENELVQALYSNSDHLPVVMKLEVDESMAVPESTAIESLHVVNPADDQVKMMCRLVRQSVLDVKLYNMMGALVTTHRFDVPSGSSVLSLSVGQLPQGIYLISLTEENGHKLTRKVFVK
;
A
#
# COMPACT_ATOMS: atom_id res chain seq x y z
N MET A 1 -9.57 -44.11 -53.60
CA MET A 1 -9.00 -42.90 -52.98
C MET A 1 -9.97 -42.39 -51.92
N LYS A 2 -9.73 -42.68 -50.65
CA LYS A 2 -10.43 -42.03 -49.52
C LYS A 2 -9.37 -41.73 -48.48
N HIS A 3 -8.86 -40.49 -48.50
CA HIS A 3 -7.95 -39.98 -47.50
C HIS A 3 -8.76 -39.70 -46.23
N LEU A 4 -8.45 -40.39 -45.15
CA LEU A 4 -8.95 -40.11 -43.82
C LEU A 4 -7.99 -39.07 -43.21
N LEU A 5 -8.44 -37.82 -43.13
CA LEU A 5 -7.68 -36.74 -42.51
C LEU A 5 -8.02 -36.71 -41.02
N SER A 6 -7.11 -37.19 -40.17
CA SER A 6 -7.21 -37.07 -38.71
C SER A 6 -6.91 -35.62 -38.32
N PHE A 7 -7.89 -34.92 -37.75
CA PHE A 7 -7.70 -33.59 -37.18
C PHE A 7 -7.43 -33.74 -35.67
N LEU A 8 -6.16 -33.59 -35.28
CA LEU A 8 -5.75 -33.56 -33.88
C LEU A 8 -5.93 -32.12 -33.36
N ILE A 9 -6.98 -31.88 -32.58
CA ILE A 9 -7.19 -30.59 -31.90
C ILE A 9 -6.29 -30.58 -30.66
N LEU A 10 -5.17 -29.85 -30.75
CA LEU A 10 -4.31 -29.54 -29.61
C LEU A 10 -5.00 -28.44 -28.78
N ILE A 11 -5.70 -28.83 -27.71
CA ILE A 11 -6.20 -27.88 -26.71
C ILE A 11 -4.99 -27.45 -25.86
N ALA A 12 -4.35 -26.36 -26.24
CA ALA A 12 -3.42 -25.67 -25.36
C ALA A 12 -4.23 -25.06 -24.21
N ALA A 13 -4.12 -25.62 -23.02
CA ALA A 13 -4.63 -25.01 -21.80
C ALA A 13 -3.78 -23.77 -21.51
N LEU A 14 -4.23 -22.62 -22.00
CA LEU A 14 -3.76 -21.33 -21.52
C LEU A 14 -4.32 -21.15 -20.11
N SER A 15 -3.49 -21.42 -19.09
CA SER A 15 -3.73 -20.95 -17.73
C SER A 15 -3.60 -19.44 -17.73
N VAL A 16 -4.72 -18.74 -17.93
CA VAL A 16 -4.86 -17.32 -17.62
C VAL A 16 -4.66 -17.21 -16.10
N GLN A 17 -3.53 -16.66 -15.66
CA GLN A 17 -3.44 -16.22 -14.27
C GLN A 17 -4.30 -14.97 -14.15
N ALA A 18 -5.31 -15.02 -13.28
CA ALA A 18 -6.15 -13.87 -13.00
C ALA A 18 -5.29 -12.84 -12.25
N GLN A 19 -5.14 -11.64 -12.81
CA GLN A 19 -4.60 -10.50 -12.09
C GLN A 19 -5.60 -10.11 -11.01
N ASP A 20 -5.13 -10.05 -9.77
CA ASP A 20 -5.96 -9.58 -8.66
C ASP A 20 -5.90 -8.05 -8.55
N THR A 21 -6.94 -7.46 -7.96
CA THR A 21 -6.99 -6.02 -7.69
C THR A 21 -7.13 -5.72 -6.21
N LEU A 22 -6.53 -4.61 -5.78
CA LEU A 22 -6.70 -3.99 -4.47
C LEU A 22 -7.48 -2.69 -4.62
N THR A 23 -8.59 -2.56 -3.90
CA THR A 23 -9.31 -1.27 -3.76
C THR A 23 -8.74 -0.50 -2.58
N VAL A 24 -8.15 0.68 -2.84
CA VAL A 24 -7.60 1.57 -1.81
C VAL A 24 -8.51 2.77 -1.65
N VAL A 25 -8.91 3.07 -0.42
CA VAL A 25 -9.81 4.16 -0.08
C VAL A 25 -9.19 5.01 1.03
N GLN A 26 -9.21 6.33 0.83
CA GLN A 26 -8.88 7.34 1.83
C GLN A 26 -10.11 8.18 2.15
N TYR A 27 -10.37 8.43 3.44
CA TYR A 27 -11.54 9.22 3.84
C TYR A 27 -11.32 10.04 5.13
N ASN A 28 -11.42 11.37 5.07
CA ASN A 28 -11.57 12.18 6.28
C ASN A 28 -12.97 11.95 6.88
N LEU A 29 -13.03 11.55 8.16
CA LEU A 29 -14.29 11.16 8.80
C LEU A 29 -14.98 12.29 9.56
N LEU A 30 -14.54 13.54 9.52
CA LEU A 30 -15.11 14.64 10.30
C LEU A 30 -15.29 14.30 11.80
N ASN A 31 -14.24 14.50 12.59
CA ASN A 31 -14.24 14.34 14.05
C ASN A 31 -14.90 13.05 14.57
N TYR A 32 -14.70 11.90 13.93
CA TYR A 32 -15.32 10.63 14.36
C TYR A 32 -14.83 10.27 15.77
N GLY A 33 -15.72 10.31 16.75
CA GLY A 33 -15.37 10.07 18.17
C GLY A 33 -14.59 11.19 18.84
N ASN A 34 -14.31 12.30 18.15
CA ASN A 34 -13.73 13.50 18.76
C ASN A 34 -14.85 14.51 19.07
N ILE A 35 -15.10 14.78 20.36
CA ILE A 35 -16.17 15.68 20.79
C ILE A 35 -15.56 17.06 21.08
N THR A 36 -16.06 18.09 20.41
CA THR A 36 -15.66 19.49 20.61
C THR A 36 -16.86 20.36 20.97
N GLY A 37 -16.62 21.64 21.29
CA GLY A 37 -17.70 22.60 21.56
C GLY A 37 -18.61 22.88 20.36
N PHE A 38 -18.10 22.71 19.14
CA PHE A 38 -18.84 22.94 17.89
C PHE A 38 -19.25 21.63 17.19
N CYS A 39 -18.68 20.50 17.60
CA CYS A 39 -19.00 19.17 17.09
C CYS A 39 -19.31 18.21 18.25
N SER A 40 -20.55 18.26 18.73
CA SER A 40 -21.02 17.41 19.84
C SER A 40 -21.47 16.03 19.36
N ALA A 41 -21.59 15.07 20.29
CA ALA A 41 -22.14 13.74 19.99
C ALA A 41 -23.59 13.77 19.45
N SER A 42 -24.36 14.84 19.70
CA SER A 42 -25.71 14.99 19.15
C SER A 42 -25.72 15.45 17.69
N VAL A 43 -24.66 16.14 17.26
CA VAL A 43 -24.50 16.64 15.88
C VAL A 43 -23.69 15.65 15.04
N ASN A 44 -22.74 14.95 15.66
CA ASN A 44 -21.80 14.04 15.00
C ASN A 44 -21.74 12.69 15.73
N SER A 45 -22.90 12.01 15.78
CA SER A 45 -23.07 10.74 16.51
C SER A 45 -22.28 9.61 15.86
N VAL A 46 -21.39 8.97 16.63
CA VAL A 46 -20.66 7.77 16.17
C VAL A 46 -21.60 6.61 15.83
N ASP A 47 -22.73 6.46 16.54
CA ASP A 47 -23.71 5.42 16.22
C ASP A 47 -24.36 5.63 14.84
N ALA A 48 -24.62 6.89 14.46
CA ALA A 48 -25.14 7.21 13.13
C ALA A 48 -24.06 7.01 12.07
N LYS A 49 -22.83 7.49 12.33
CA LYS A 49 -21.70 7.36 11.41
C LYS A 49 -21.33 5.92 11.11
N ASP A 50 -21.43 5.00 12.08
CA ASP A 50 -21.24 3.57 11.82
C ASP A 50 -22.16 3.08 10.69
N ASN A 51 -23.44 3.44 10.74
CA ASN A 51 -24.41 3.01 9.74
C ASN A 51 -24.12 3.61 8.36
N TYR A 52 -23.69 4.88 8.31
CA TYR A 52 -23.29 5.52 7.07
C TYR A 52 -22.02 4.89 6.50
N LEU A 53 -21.03 4.62 7.35
CA LEU A 53 -19.80 3.94 6.97
C LEU A 53 -20.07 2.55 6.45
N ILE A 54 -20.95 1.76 7.09
CA ILE A 54 -21.39 0.46 6.57
C ILE A 54 -21.86 0.59 5.12
N ARG A 55 -22.78 1.53 4.85
CA ARG A 55 -23.33 1.73 3.51
C ARG A 55 -22.26 2.11 2.49
N ILE A 56 -21.33 2.97 2.88
CA ILE A 56 -20.21 3.43 2.03
C ILE A 56 -19.22 2.28 1.77
N THR A 57 -18.82 1.54 2.82
CA THR A 57 -17.86 0.44 2.70
C THR A 57 -18.43 -0.77 2.00
N ASP A 58 -19.74 -1.00 2.07
CA ASP A 58 -20.43 -2.03 1.29
C ASP A 58 -20.41 -1.74 -0.20
N TYR A 59 -20.54 -0.46 -0.56
CA TYR A 59 -20.47 -0.03 -1.95
C TYR A 59 -19.04 -0.10 -2.49
N LEU A 60 -18.06 0.30 -1.68
CA LEU A 60 -16.66 0.40 -2.10
C LEU A 60 -15.88 -0.91 -2.00
N GLU A 61 -16.24 -1.79 -1.06
CA GLU A 61 -15.54 -3.03 -0.72
C GLU A 61 -14.00 -2.83 -0.60
N PRO A 62 -13.51 -1.94 0.29
CA PRO A 62 -12.11 -1.57 0.32
C PRO A 62 -11.22 -2.72 0.80
N ASP A 63 -10.06 -2.90 0.19
CA ASP A 63 -9.01 -3.79 0.68
C ASP A 63 -8.04 -3.07 1.61
N ILE A 64 -7.86 -1.75 1.40
CA ILE A 64 -7.19 -0.84 2.32
C ILE A 64 -8.11 0.37 2.49
N PHE A 65 -8.51 0.65 3.73
CA PHE A 65 -9.34 1.79 4.10
C PHE A 65 -8.60 2.62 5.15
N SER A 66 -8.09 3.77 4.74
CA SER A 66 -7.43 4.73 5.61
C SER A 66 -8.32 5.93 5.88
N VAL A 67 -8.17 6.52 7.06
CA VAL A 67 -8.99 7.64 7.49
C VAL A 67 -8.20 8.72 8.19
N ASN A 68 -8.68 9.95 8.07
CA ASN A 68 -8.29 11.06 8.94
C ASN A 68 -9.44 11.39 9.92
N GLU A 69 -9.15 12.24 10.90
CA GLU A 69 -10.11 12.73 11.89
C GLU A 69 -10.76 11.66 12.78
N MET A 70 -10.03 10.59 13.05
CA MET A 70 -10.40 9.60 14.06
C MET A 70 -10.05 10.11 15.45
N GLY A 71 -10.96 10.07 16.42
CA GLY A 71 -10.67 10.43 17.81
C GLY A 71 -9.52 9.60 18.40
N LYS A 72 -8.71 10.21 19.27
CA LYS A 72 -7.47 9.59 19.80
C LYS A 72 -7.66 8.31 20.62
N SER A 73 -8.88 8.04 21.11
CA SER A 73 -9.16 6.88 21.96
C SER A 73 -9.27 5.58 21.16
N VAL A 74 -8.57 4.54 21.61
CA VAL A 74 -8.55 3.20 20.99
C VAL A 74 -9.94 2.59 20.84
N GLU A 75 -10.88 2.93 21.73
CA GLU A 75 -12.29 2.52 21.62
C GLU A 75 -12.90 2.87 20.26
N PHE A 76 -12.65 4.07 19.74
CA PHE A 76 -13.17 4.48 18.43
C PHE A 76 -12.48 3.77 17.26
N HIS A 77 -11.21 3.39 17.44
CA HIS A 77 -10.44 2.61 16.47
C HIS A 77 -10.99 1.19 16.36
N ASP A 78 -11.27 0.56 17.51
CA ASP A 78 -11.89 -0.77 17.56
C ASP A 78 -13.35 -0.74 17.10
N ARG A 79 -14.06 0.38 17.32
CA ARG A 79 -15.45 0.53 16.93
C ARG A 79 -15.67 0.37 15.43
N ILE A 80 -14.91 1.08 14.59
CA ILE A 80 -15.03 0.91 13.12
C ILE A 80 -14.71 -0.54 12.72
N LEU A 81 -13.65 -1.12 13.28
CA LEU A 81 -13.29 -2.51 12.97
C LEU A 81 -14.45 -3.46 13.29
N ASN A 82 -15.05 -3.33 14.47
CA ASN A 82 -16.06 -4.28 14.96
C ASN A 82 -17.44 -4.03 14.37
N ASN A 83 -17.88 -2.77 14.30
CA ASN A 83 -19.24 -2.42 13.91
C ASN A 83 -19.40 -2.25 12.41
N VAL A 84 -18.36 -1.81 11.70
CA VAL A 84 -18.41 -1.57 10.25
C VAL A 84 -17.84 -2.77 9.49
N PHE A 85 -16.61 -3.17 9.78
CA PHE A 85 -15.90 -4.17 8.96
C PHE A 85 -16.13 -5.63 9.39
N LYS A 86 -16.35 -5.89 10.68
CA LYS A 86 -16.55 -7.25 11.22
C LYS A 86 -18.01 -7.59 11.54
N ARG A 87 -18.95 -6.83 10.99
CA ARG A 87 -20.37 -7.14 11.09
C ARG A 87 -20.71 -8.42 10.32
N ASP A 88 -21.85 -9.01 10.65
CA ASP A 88 -22.41 -10.18 9.95
C ASP A 88 -21.46 -11.39 9.84
N GLY A 89 -20.53 -11.52 10.80
CA GLY A 89 -19.56 -12.61 10.86
C GLY A 89 -18.36 -12.45 9.92
N LEU A 90 -18.17 -11.28 9.30
CA LEU A 90 -16.97 -10.99 8.53
C LEU A 90 -15.73 -10.97 9.44
N THR A 91 -14.76 -11.82 9.17
CA THR A 91 -13.52 -11.89 9.97
C THR A 91 -12.28 -11.40 9.22
N ARG A 92 -12.44 -11.03 7.94
CA ARG A 92 -11.34 -10.72 7.03
C ARG A 92 -10.75 -9.33 7.17
N TYR A 93 -11.12 -8.55 8.18
CA TYR A 93 -10.53 -7.22 8.39
C TYR A 93 -9.72 -7.16 9.67
N ALA A 94 -8.63 -6.40 9.61
CA ALA A 94 -7.84 -5.99 10.76
C ALA A 94 -7.57 -4.49 10.69
N ARG A 95 -7.14 -3.91 11.81
CA ARG A 95 -6.68 -2.53 11.88
C ARG A 95 -5.23 -2.46 12.32
N ILE A 96 -4.58 -1.35 12.02
CA ILE A 96 -3.25 -1.04 12.52
C ILE A 96 -3.37 -0.23 13.81
N SER A 97 -2.54 -0.55 14.79
CA SER A 97 -2.38 0.31 15.96
C SER A 97 -1.44 1.45 15.61
N VAL A 98 -1.98 2.65 15.40
CA VAL A 98 -1.17 3.84 15.17
C VAL A 98 -0.73 4.48 16.49
N PRO A 99 0.47 5.08 16.56
CA PRO A 99 0.84 5.94 17.67
C PRO A 99 0.17 7.32 17.56
N ASN A 100 0.39 8.17 18.57
CA ASN A 100 -0.02 9.56 18.58
C ASN A 100 1.09 10.42 19.21
N ILE A 101 2.25 10.46 18.55
CA ILE A 101 3.46 11.15 18.99
C ILE A 101 3.21 12.66 19.06
N ALA A 102 2.48 13.21 18.08
CA ALA A 102 2.06 14.62 18.07
C ALA A 102 1.07 14.98 19.20
N ASN A 103 0.50 13.99 19.89
CA ASN A 103 -0.52 14.16 20.93
C ASN A 103 -1.74 14.97 20.43
N SER A 104 -2.23 14.62 19.23
CA SER A 104 -3.41 15.25 18.64
C SER A 104 -4.71 14.66 19.20
N GLU A 105 -5.79 15.44 19.21
CA GLU A 105 -7.13 14.94 19.57
C GLU A 105 -7.73 14.04 18.49
N ILE A 106 -7.21 14.17 17.26
CA ILE A 106 -7.58 13.38 16.10
C ILE A 106 -6.35 12.78 15.44
N VAL A 107 -6.44 11.51 15.06
CA VAL A 107 -5.37 10.70 14.49
C VAL A 107 -5.79 10.12 13.14
N ASN A 108 -4.84 9.54 12.42
CA ASN A 108 -5.13 8.71 11.26
C ASN A 108 -5.47 7.29 11.71
N MET A 109 -6.14 6.50 10.88
CA MET A 109 -6.27 5.05 11.09
C MET A 109 -6.21 4.31 9.76
N ILE A 110 -5.83 3.03 9.80
CA ILE A 110 -5.89 2.14 8.64
C ILE A 110 -6.53 0.80 9.03
N TYR A 111 -7.49 0.38 8.21
CA TYR A 111 -8.15 -0.92 8.23
C TYR A 111 -7.83 -1.63 6.92
N TYR A 112 -7.66 -2.95 6.95
CA TYR A 112 -7.25 -3.70 5.76
C TYR A 112 -7.84 -5.10 5.71
N ASN A 113 -8.07 -5.57 4.50
CA ASN A 113 -8.56 -6.90 4.19
C ASN A 113 -7.41 -7.93 4.31
N THR A 114 -7.46 -8.73 5.38
CA THR A 114 -6.55 -9.84 5.67
C THR A 114 -6.75 -11.04 4.74
N ASP A 115 -7.58 -10.98 3.70
CA ASP A 115 -7.50 -11.98 2.64
C ASP A 115 -6.53 -11.54 1.55
N LYS A 116 -6.33 -10.23 1.40
CA LYS A 116 -5.58 -9.60 0.30
C LYS A 116 -4.21 -9.07 0.67
N VAL A 117 -4.05 -8.52 1.87
CA VAL A 117 -2.78 -7.94 2.32
C VAL A 117 -2.48 -8.33 3.76
N ARG A 118 -1.21 -8.22 4.13
CA ARG A 118 -0.72 -8.43 5.49
C ARG A 118 0.09 -7.23 5.93
N PHE A 119 -0.16 -6.80 7.16
CA PHE A 119 0.66 -5.78 7.80
C PHE A 119 2.10 -6.29 7.98
N HIS A 120 3.09 -5.49 7.57
CA HIS A 120 4.51 -5.76 7.76
C HIS A 120 5.10 -4.89 8.88
N SER A 121 4.96 -3.56 8.75
CA SER A 121 5.56 -2.61 9.67
C SER A 121 4.89 -1.25 9.60
N LEU A 122 5.05 -0.46 10.65
CA LEU A 122 4.62 0.93 10.76
C LEU A 122 5.80 1.79 11.21
N ALA A 123 5.90 2.99 10.66
CA ALA A 123 6.74 4.05 11.19
C ALA A 123 6.00 5.39 11.18
N VAL A 124 6.42 6.35 12.00
CA VAL A 124 5.95 7.74 11.94
C VAL A 124 7.02 8.57 11.28
N ALA A 125 6.72 9.14 10.11
CA ALA A 125 7.70 9.91 9.35
C ALA A 125 7.95 11.29 9.97
N GLN A 126 6.93 11.87 10.59
CA GLN A 126 6.99 13.16 11.26
C GLN A 126 5.80 13.34 12.20
N SER A 127 5.92 14.24 13.17
CA SER A 127 4.90 14.52 14.19
C SER A 127 4.71 16.03 14.46
N VAL A 128 5.08 16.89 13.51
CA VAL A 128 4.80 18.33 13.60
C VAL A 128 3.33 18.52 13.27
N THR A 129 2.59 19.17 14.18
CA THR A 129 1.12 19.34 14.11
C THR A 129 0.31 18.05 14.26
N ARG A 130 0.61 17.03 13.46
CA ARG A 130 -0.01 15.68 13.49
C ARG A 130 1.01 14.65 13.02
N ASP A 131 0.76 13.38 13.33
CA ASP A 131 1.56 12.28 12.83
C ASP A 131 1.27 12.03 11.33
N ILE A 132 2.32 11.66 10.57
CA ILE A 132 2.18 11.04 9.24
C ILE A 132 2.71 9.61 9.34
N ASP A 133 1.80 8.66 9.13
CA ASP A 133 2.04 7.24 9.32
C ASP A 133 2.50 6.60 8.01
N VAL A 134 3.61 5.87 8.05
CA VAL A 134 4.12 5.07 6.92
C VAL A 134 3.88 3.60 7.24
N VAL A 135 2.84 3.04 6.63
CA VAL A 135 2.46 1.64 6.80
C VAL A 135 2.96 0.84 5.62
N LYS A 136 3.70 -0.22 5.91
CA LYS A 136 4.13 -1.22 4.93
C LYS A 136 3.21 -2.43 4.99
N PHE A 137 2.63 -2.77 3.85
CA PHE A 137 1.91 -4.01 3.59
C PHE A 137 2.69 -4.90 2.64
N TYR A 138 2.38 -6.19 2.70
CA TYR A 138 2.73 -7.13 1.64
C TYR A 138 1.46 -7.82 1.15
N TYR A 139 1.38 -8.05 -0.16
CA TYR A 139 0.25 -8.69 -0.80
C TYR A 139 0.20 -10.19 -0.43
N ASN A 140 -0.98 -10.67 -0.08
CA ASN A 140 -1.21 -12.02 0.42
C ASN A 140 -1.38 -13.02 -0.74
N SER A 141 -0.32 -13.22 -1.53
CA SER A 141 -0.36 -14.11 -2.69
C SER A 141 -0.43 -15.59 -2.29
N SER A 142 -0.99 -16.40 -3.17
CA SER A 142 -0.96 -17.87 -3.01
C SER A 142 0.47 -18.45 -3.09
N SER A 143 1.39 -17.69 -3.68
CA SER A 143 2.81 -18.04 -3.85
C SER A 143 3.72 -17.54 -2.71
N LEU A 144 3.15 -16.93 -1.66
CA LEU A 144 3.91 -16.40 -0.50
C LEU A 144 4.89 -17.41 0.12
N SER A 145 4.55 -18.70 0.13
CA SER A 145 5.41 -19.77 0.64
C SER A 145 6.72 -19.93 -0.15
N GLN A 146 6.80 -19.35 -1.34
CA GLN A 146 7.96 -19.34 -2.22
C GLN A 146 8.82 -18.08 -2.06
N GLY A 147 8.56 -17.26 -1.02
CA GLY A 147 9.33 -16.05 -0.72
C GLY A 147 9.03 -14.85 -1.62
N ASP A 148 7.98 -14.95 -2.42
CA ASP A 148 7.58 -13.96 -3.39
C ASP A 148 6.47 -13.05 -2.84
N THR A 149 6.76 -11.76 -2.72
CA THR A 149 5.74 -10.82 -2.27
C THR A 149 5.93 -9.41 -2.84
N VAL A 150 4.80 -8.85 -3.26
CA VAL A 150 4.70 -7.44 -3.65
C VAL A 150 4.47 -6.60 -2.40
N PHE A 151 5.31 -5.59 -2.18
CA PHE A 151 5.14 -4.65 -1.08
C PHE A 151 4.41 -3.40 -1.54
N LEU A 152 3.64 -2.81 -0.64
CA LEU A 152 2.99 -1.51 -0.80
C LEU A 152 3.20 -0.69 0.46
N HIS A 153 3.58 0.57 0.31
CA HIS A 153 3.65 1.52 1.41
C HIS A 153 2.51 2.53 1.29
N CYS A 154 1.69 2.64 2.32
CA CYS A 154 0.64 3.64 2.46
C CYS A 154 1.11 4.70 3.46
N ILE A 155 1.29 5.93 2.97
CA ILE A 155 1.69 7.08 3.76
C ILE A 155 0.43 7.90 4.02
N VAL A 156 -0.10 7.86 5.24
CA VAL A 156 -1.37 8.53 5.59
C VAL A 156 -1.08 9.84 6.29
N ALA A 157 -1.57 10.94 5.71
CA ALA A 157 -1.33 12.28 6.21
C ALA A 157 -2.64 13.02 6.48
N HIS A 158 -2.64 13.87 7.51
CA HIS A 158 -3.65 14.91 7.69
C HIS A 158 -2.91 16.22 7.90
N LEU A 159 -2.69 16.97 6.83
CA LEU A 159 -1.83 18.16 6.87
C LEU A 159 -2.51 19.33 7.61
N LYS A 160 -1.74 20.37 7.91
CA LYS A 160 -2.25 21.57 8.59
C LYS A 160 -3.36 22.24 7.77
N ALA A 161 -4.54 22.36 8.36
CA ALA A 161 -5.69 23.03 7.76
C ALA A 161 -5.58 24.56 7.69
N GLY A 162 -6.38 25.15 6.80
CA GLY A 162 -6.59 26.59 6.69
C GLY A 162 -5.66 27.32 5.73
N GLU A 163 -6.09 28.51 5.31
CA GLU A 163 -5.37 29.40 4.40
C GLU A 163 -4.26 30.22 5.08
N GLY A 164 -3.45 30.90 4.28
CA GLY A 164 -2.44 31.84 4.76
C GLY A 164 -1.06 31.22 4.92
N SER A 165 -0.03 32.08 4.85
CA SER A 165 1.36 31.66 4.69
C SER A 165 1.90 30.78 5.82
N SER A 166 1.44 30.98 7.07
CA SER A 166 1.84 30.15 8.20
C SER A 166 1.33 28.71 8.09
N ASN A 167 0.09 28.52 7.62
CA ASN A 167 -0.49 27.21 7.40
C ASN A 167 0.18 26.51 6.20
N VAL A 168 0.42 27.23 5.10
CA VAL A 168 1.18 26.73 3.94
C VAL A 168 2.58 26.26 4.35
N LEU A 169 3.29 27.04 5.17
CA LEU A 169 4.62 26.68 5.67
C LEU A 169 4.58 25.45 6.59
N ALA A 170 3.56 25.33 7.44
CA ALA A 170 3.38 24.16 8.30
C ALA A 170 3.16 22.89 7.46
N ARG A 171 2.26 22.93 6.47
CA ARG A 171 2.05 21.82 5.51
C ARG A 171 3.36 21.45 4.82
N THR A 172 4.08 22.45 4.32
CA THR A 172 5.38 22.27 3.65
C THR A 172 6.39 21.57 4.57
N THR A 173 6.46 21.98 5.83
CA THR A 173 7.36 21.37 6.83
C THR A 173 7.01 19.92 7.11
N MET A 174 5.72 19.60 7.31
CA MET A 174 5.25 18.23 7.52
C MET A 174 5.64 17.32 6.34
N VAL A 175 5.41 17.78 5.12
CA VAL A 175 5.73 17.00 3.93
C VAL A 175 7.24 16.87 3.71
N LEU A 176 8.02 17.94 3.88
CA LEU A 176 9.49 17.85 3.72
C LEU A 176 10.11 16.89 4.73
N ASN A 177 9.67 16.91 5.99
CA ASN A 177 10.11 15.92 6.98
C ASN A 177 9.79 14.49 6.53
N THR A 178 8.59 14.28 5.96
CA THR A 178 8.17 12.99 5.42
C THR A 178 9.04 12.55 4.25
N MET A 179 9.28 13.44 3.27
CA MET A 179 10.11 13.14 2.11
C MET A 179 11.56 12.83 2.51
N ASN A 180 12.12 13.58 3.47
CA ASN A 180 13.45 13.32 4.03
C ASN A 180 13.53 11.95 4.73
N PHE A 181 12.50 11.61 5.50
CA PHE A 181 12.39 10.32 6.18
C PHE A 181 12.35 9.15 5.18
N LEU A 182 11.54 9.27 4.11
CA LEU A 182 11.46 8.26 3.06
C LEU A 182 12.78 8.13 2.30
N GLN A 183 13.36 9.24 1.87
CA GLN A 183 14.60 9.25 1.09
C GLN A 183 15.79 8.64 1.84
N SER A 184 15.84 8.83 3.16
CA SER A 184 16.93 8.32 4.00
C SER A 184 16.72 6.88 4.48
N GLY A 185 15.47 6.44 4.62
CA GLY A 185 15.13 5.14 5.24
C GLY A 185 14.64 4.06 4.28
N TYR A 186 14.25 4.42 3.06
CA TYR A 186 13.55 3.52 2.13
C TYR A 186 14.18 3.55 0.73
N GLN A 187 13.93 2.48 -0.02
CA GLN A 187 14.18 2.45 -1.45
C GLN A 187 12.90 2.84 -2.21
N PRO A 188 13.01 3.55 -3.35
CA PRO A 188 11.87 3.77 -4.23
C PRO A 188 11.18 2.46 -4.61
N GLY A 189 9.86 2.50 -4.77
CA GLY A 189 9.04 1.32 -5.06
C GLY A 189 7.56 1.68 -5.03
N ASN A 190 6.69 0.76 -4.61
CA ASN A 190 5.27 1.04 -4.49
C ASN A 190 4.97 1.87 -3.24
N PHE A 191 4.66 3.15 -3.45
CA PHE A 191 4.27 4.07 -2.40
C PHE A 191 3.03 4.85 -2.84
N LEU A 192 2.10 5.02 -1.91
CA LEU A 192 0.98 5.92 -2.02
C LEU A 192 1.08 6.95 -0.88
N VAL A 193 0.91 8.23 -1.19
CA VAL A 193 0.69 9.28 -0.18
C VAL A 193 -0.76 9.69 -0.26
N MET A 194 -1.49 9.48 0.82
CA MET A 194 -2.94 9.63 0.86
C MET A 194 -3.38 10.39 2.09
N GLY A 195 -4.46 11.16 1.97
CA GLY A 195 -4.96 11.94 3.08
C GLY A 195 -5.72 13.18 2.67
N ASP A 196 -6.26 13.86 3.68
CA ASP A 196 -6.62 15.27 3.62
C ASP A 196 -5.35 16.12 3.71
N PHE A 197 -4.97 16.71 2.58
CA PHE A 197 -3.79 17.54 2.47
C PHE A 197 -4.07 19.03 2.71
N ASN A 198 -5.33 19.46 2.75
CA ASN A 198 -5.68 20.89 2.88
C ASN A 198 -4.86 21.80 1.92
N LEU A 199 -4.61 21.33 0.70
CA LEU A 199 -3.84 22.08 -0.32
C LEU A 199 -4.79 22.80 -1.26
N TYR A 200 -4.53 24.08 -1.47
CA TYR A 200 -5.37 24.94 -2.29
C TYR A 200 -4.89 24.96 -3.76
N SER A 201 -3.61 24.71 -4.00
CA SER A 201 -3.02 24.68 -5.34
C SER A 201 -1.73 23.86 -5.43
N PRO A 202 -1.31 23.44 -6.64
CA PRO A 202 -0.06 22.71 -6.84
C PRO A 202 1.19 23.57 -6.61
N THR A 203 1.04 24.88 -6.41
CA THR A 203 2.17 25.80 -6.13
C THR A 203 2.55 25.84 -4.65
N GLU A 204 1.75 25.22 -3.78
CA GLU A 204 2.11 25.10 -2.37
C GLU A 204 3.35 24.22 -2.18
N GLY A 205 4.23 24.64 -1.27
CA GLY A 205 5.52 23.96 -1.03
C GLY A 205 5.38 22.48 -0.66
N ALA A 206 4.30 22.10 0.01
CA ALA A 206 3.96 20.70 0.28
C ALA A 206 3.72 19.90 -1.00
N PHE A 207 2.92 20.40 -1.95
CA PHE A 207 2.67 19.70 -3.21
C PHE A 207 3.94 19.61 -4.07
N ILE A 208 4.69 20.72 -4.13
CA ILE A 208 6.00 20.75 -4.81
C ILE A 208 6.95 19.72 -4.18
N ALA A 209 6.97 19.58 -2.86
CA ALA A 209 7.83 18.62 -2.21
C ALA A 209 7.48 17.16 -2.58
N LEU A 210 6.19 16.81 -2.64
CA LEU A 210 5.73 15.47 -3.05
C LEU A 210 6.07 15.15 -4.52
N THR A 211 5.99 16.16 -5.39
CA THR A 211 6.12 15.97 -6.84
C THR A 211 7.54 16.21 -7.37
N GLN A 212 8.39 16.94 -6.65
CA GLN A 212 9.64 17.47 -7.22
C GLN A 212 10.88 17.40 -6.31
N ALA A 213 10.74 17.33 -4.97
CA ALA A 213 11.89 17.52 -4.05
C ALA A 213 13.08 16.58 -4.32
N TYR A 214 12.79 15.37 -4.78
CA TYR A 214 13.77 14.31 -5.01
C TYR A 214 13.54 13.64 -6.37
N ALA A 215 13.08 14.40 -7.35
CA ALA A 215 12.92 13.91 -8.70
C ALA A 215 14.28 13.46 -9.31
N PRO A 216 14.30 12.41 -10.16
CA PRO A 216 13.14 11.62 -10.59
C PRO A 216 12.82 10.41 -9.70
N THR A 217 13.56 10.17 -8.61
CA THR A 217 13.49 8.90 -7.86
C THR A 217 12.36 8.84 -6.84
N TRP A 218 12.05 9.97 -6.19
CA TRP A 218 10.94 10.09 -5.25
C TRP A 218 9.98 11.16 -5.76
N VAL A 219 9.13 10.75 -6.69
CA VAL A 219 8.07 11.57 -7.30
C VAL A 219 6.74 10.88 -7.09
N PHE A 220 5.79 11.62 -6.52
CA PHE A 220 4.39 11.23 -6.42
C PHE A 220 3.58 11.93 -7.51
N ASN A 221 2.79 11.16 -8.24
CA ASN A 221 1.97 11.59 -9.36
C ASN A 221 0.51 11.63 -8.92
N ASP A 222 -0.27 12.52 -9.51
CA ASP A 222 -1.71 12.61 -9.31
C ASP A 222 -2.44 11.70 -10.32
N PRO A 223 -3.01 10.55 -9.90
CA PRO A 223 -3.71 9.65 -10.83
C PRO A 223 -4.99 10.24 -11.42
N ALA A 224 -5.54 11.31 -10.81
CA ALA A 224 -6.66 12.04 -11.37
C ALA A 224 -6.28 12.81 -12.63
N ASP A 225 -5.00 13.21 -12.76
CA ASP A 225 -4.48 14.13 -13.78
C ASP A 225 -5.23 15.49 -13.79
N ARG A 226 -5.47 16.05 -12.60
CA ARG A 226 -6.25 17.29 -12.41
C ARG A 226 -5.48 18.30 -11.58
N LEU A 227 -4.29 18.69 -12.02
CA LEU A 227 -3.49 19.73 -11.37
C LEU A 227 -4.05 21.13 -11.66
N GLY A 228 -4.19 21.95 -10.62
CA GLY A 228 -4.47 23.38 -10.73
C GLY A 228 -5.04 23.98 -9.45
N GLU A 229 -5.59 25.19 -9.54
CA GLU A 229 -6.17 25.88 -8.39
C GLU A 229 -7.45 25.15 -7.95
N TRP A 230 -7.33 24.32 -6.90
CA TRP A 230 -8.33 23.37 -6.43
C TRP A 230 -9.38 23.97 -5.51
N HIS A 231 -9.15 25.21 -5.06
CA HIS A 231 -10.03 25.89 -4.12
C HIS A 231 -10.99 26.84 -4.83
N SER A 232 -12.27 26.74 -4.49
CA SER A 232 -13.35 27.59 -5.01
C SER A 232 -13.26 27.80 -6.52
N ASN A 233 -13.06 26.71 -7.26
CA ASN A 233 -12.84 26.76 -8.69
C ASN A 233 -13.68 25.72 -9.43
N SER A 234 -14.76 26.18 -10.06
CA SER A 234 -15.66 25.33 -10.85
C SER A 234 -14.98 24.50 -11.95
N SER A 235 -13.78 24.91 -12.43
CA SER A 235 -13.02 24.15 -13.43
C SER A 235 -12.45 22.83 -12.88
N PHE A 236 -12.47 22.63 -11.56
CA PHE A 236 -12.03 21.43 -10.84
C PHE A 236 -13.18 20.77 -10.07
N SER A 237 -14.43 21.18 -10.35
CA SER A 237 -15.62 20.64 -9.70
C SER A 237 -15.74 19.12 -9.81
N ASP A 238 -15.23 18.52 -10.88
CA ASP A 238 -15.18 17.06 -11.09
C ASP A 238 -14.26 16.30 -10.12
N VAL A 239 -13.40 17.00 -9.36
CA VAL A 239 -12.48 16.40 -8.39
C VAL A 239 -12.58 17.01 -6.98
N HIS A 240 -13.53 17.90 -6.72
CA HIS A 240 -13.73 18.40 -5.36
C HIS A 240 -14.13 17.27 -4.40
N THR A 241 -13.65 17.36 -3.18
CA THR A 241 -13.87 16.39 -2.09
C THR A 241 -14.50 17.03 -0.85
N GLN A 242 -14.46 18.37 -0.71
CA GLN A 242 -15.07 19.13 0.37
C GLN A 242 -15.75 20.39 -0.19
N SER A 243 -16.80 20.96 0.40
CA SER A 243 -17.62 20.40 1.47
C SER A 243 -18.90 19.76 0.95
N THR A 244 -19.30 18.60 1.48
CA THR A 244 -20.64 18.05 1.21
C THR A 244 -21.77 18.95 1.72
N HIS A 245 -21.46 19.95 2.57
CA HIS A 245 -22.41 20.85 3.22
C HIS A 245 -22.24 22.31 2.78
N THR A 246 -23.35 23.04 2.67
CA THR A 246 -23.35 24.50 2.49
C THR A 246 -23.41 25.28 3.81
N THR A 247 -23.92 24.66 4.88
CA THR A 247 -24.06 25.26 6.21
C THR A 247 -22.99 24.74 7.15
N GLY A 248 -22.30 25.64 7.85
CA GLY A 248 -21.22 25.30 8.76
C GLY A 248 -21.71 24.86 10.14
N GLY A 249 -20.78 24.35 10.96
CA GLY A 249 -21.04 23.93 12.33
C GLY A 249 -19.98 22.95 12.79
N CYS A 250 -20.34 21.66 12.87
CA CYS A 250 -19.33 20.60 12.89
C CYS A 250 -18.65 20.49 11.51
N ALA A 251 -19.47 20.36 10.45
CA ALA A 251 -19.02 20.33 9.06
C ALA A 251 -18.52 21.70 8.58
N ALA A 252 -17.55 21.70 7.65
CA ALA A 252 -17.21 22.86 6.84
C ALA A 252 -18.42 23.30 5.99
N SER A 253 -18.56 24.61 5.78
CA SER A 253 -19.54 25.19 4.85
C SER A 253 -18.96 25.35 3.44
N GLY A 254 -19.74 25.87 2.49
CA GLY A 254 -19.25 26.27 1.15
C GLY A 254 -19.90 25.48 0.02
N GLY A 255 -20.23 24.22 0.26
CA GLY A 255 -20.62 23.26 -0.79
C GLY A 255 -19.39 22.62 -1.45
N MET A 256 -19.58 21.77 -2.48
CA MET A 256 -18.47 20.99 -3.07
C MET A 256 -17.54 21.88 -3.90
N ASP A 257 -16.65 22.63 -3.26
CA ASP A 257 -15.86 23.71 -3.85
C ASP A 257 -14.34 23.55 -3.72
N ASP A 258 -13.88 22.53 -3.01
CA ASP A 258 -12.47 22.26 -2.70
C ASP A 258 -12.06 20.81 -2.96
N ARG A 259 -10.87 20.59 -3.55
CA ARG A 259 -10.20 19.29 -3.56
C ARG A 259 -9.10 19.25 -2.51
N PHE A 260 -9.36 18.61 -1.38
CA PHE A 260 -8.38 18.45 -0.30
C PHE A 260 -7.92 17.02 -0.07
N ASP A 261 -8.68 16.03 -0.52
CA ASP A 261 -8.36 14.62 -0.32
C ASP A 261 -7.65 14.05 -1.55
N PHE A 262 -6.52 13.38 -1.32
CA PHE A 262 -5.67 12.84 -2.39
C PHE A 262 -5.30 11.40 -2.10
N ILE A 263 -5.03 10.66 -3.19
CA ILE A 263 -4.18 9.46 -3.19
C ILE A 263 -3.19 9.67 -4.32
N LEU A 264 -2.00 10.17 -4.00
CA LEU A 264 -0.90 10.32 -4.94
C LEU A 264 -0.09 9.03 -4.98
N ALA A 265 0.41 8.67 -6.16
CA ALA A 265 1.07 7.38 -6.37
C ALA A 265 2.50 7.58 -6.89
N SER A 266 3.45 6.79 -6.38
CA SER A 266 4.82 6.81 -6.91
C SER A 266 4.84 6.44 -8.39
N THR A 267 5.86 6.89 -9.12
CA THR A 267 6.04 6.52 -10.53
C THR A 267 6.05 5.00 -10.73
N ALA A 268 6.59 4.23 -9.77
CA ALA A 268 6.55 2.78 -9.81
C ALA A 268 5.13 2.19 -9.82
N VAL A 269 4.19 2.76 -9.05
CA VAL A 269 2.77 2.38 -9.08
C VAL A 269 2.12 2.84 -10.38
N MET A 270 2.44 4.02 -10.88
CA MET A 270 1.86 4.51 -12.14
C MET A 270 2.30 3.66 -13.35
N GLU A 271 3.54 3.19 -13.34
CA GLU A 271 4.15 2.45 -14.46
C GLU A 271 4.12 0.93 -14.28
N GLY A 272 3.85 0.42 -13.08
CA GLY A 272 3.81 -1.01 -12.77
C GLY A 272 5.20 -1.65 -12.60
N THR A 273 6.25 -0.87 -12.35
CA THR A 273 7.63 -1.38 -12.36
C THR A 273 7.99 -2.27 -11.17
N HIS A 274 7.12 -2.29 -10.13
CA HIS A 274 7.29 -3.08 -8.93
C HIS A 274 6.08 -4.01 -8.68
N CYS A 275 5.54 -4.59 -9.77
CA CYS A 275 4.52 -5.64 -9.73
C CYS A 275 3.17 -5.21 -9.14
N MET A 276 2.99 -3.90 -8.97
CA MET A 276 1.75 -3.27 -8.59
C MET A 276 1.56 -2.06 -9.48
N LYS A 277 0.38 -1.93 -10.08
CA LYS A 277 0.11 -0.87 -11.03
C LYS A 277 -1.25 -0.22 -10.77
N TYR A 278 -1.33 1.10 -10.90
CA TYR A 278 -2.61 1.80 -10.91
C TYR A 278 -3.46 1.35 -12.10
N VAL A 279 -4.73 1.03 -11.86
CA VAL A 279 -5.71 0.71 -12.91
C VAL A 279 -6.32 2.01 -13.44
N PRO A 280 -6.01 2.44 -14.67
CA PRO A 280 -6.47 3.73 -15.19
C PRO A 280 -7.99 3.87 -15.18
N GLY A 281 -8.47 5.07 -14.84
CA GLY A 281 -9.90 5.39 -14.78
C GLY A 281 -10.62 4.90 -13.51
N THR A 282 -9.89 4.35 -12.54
CA THR A 282 -10.47 3.92 -11.26
C THR A 282 -10.29 4.93 -10.13
N TYR A 283 -9.48 5.97 -10.33
CA TYR A 283 -9.40 7.07 -9.38
C TYR A 283 -10.69 7.89 -9.41
N MET A 284 -11.36 8.03 -8.26
CA MET A 284 -12.56 8.86 -8.12
C MET A 284 -12.77 9.32 -6.69
N ALA A 285 -13.50 10.41 -6.50
CA ALA A 285 -14.16 10.74 -5.23
C ALA A 285 -15.61 10.25 -5.30
N LEU A 286 -16.01 9.31 -4.44
CA LEU A 286 -17.36 8.73 -4.50
C LEU A 286 -18.41 9.80 -4.19
N GLY A 287 -19.32 10.04 -5.13
CA GLY A 287 -20.33 11.09 -5.02
C GLY A 287 -19.93 12.41 -5.69
N GLN A 288 -18.72 12.53 -6.24
CA GLN A 288 -18.39 13.69 -7.06
C GLN A 288 -18.86 13.48 -8.50
N ASP A 289 -19.70 14.37 -9.00
CA ASP A 289 -20.30 14.32 -10.33
C ASP A 289 -20.02 15.57 -11.19
N GLY A 290 -19.31 16.56 -10.63
CA GLY A 290 -19.01 17.85 -11.26
C GLY A 290 -20.16 18.86 -11.23
N ASN A 291 -21.33 18.54 -10.67
CA ASN A 291 -22.53 19.40 -10.77
C ASN A 291 -22.92 20.09 -9.44
N HIS A 292 -22.17 19.81 -8.37
CA HIS A 292 -22.44 20.29 -7.01
C HIS A 292 -21.51 21.42 -6.55
N TYR A 293 -20.81 22.09 -7.47
CA TYR A 293 -20.01 23.26 -7.14
C TYR A 293 -20.82 24.31 -6.34
N ASN A 294 -20.33 24.66 -5.15
CA ASN A 294 -20.99 25.53 -4.17
C ASN A 294 -22.40 25.08 -3.73
N LYS A 295 -22.70 23.79 -3.83
CA LYS A 295 -23.97 23.18 -3.40
C LYS A 295 -23.72 22.06 -2.40
N ALA A 296 -24.74 21.74 -1.61
CA ALA A 296 -24.70 20.55 -0.78
C ALA A 296 -24.78 19.32 -1.68
N LEU A 297 -24.19 18.20 -1.26
CA LEU A 297 -24.25 16.94 -2.00
C LEU A 297 -25.69 16.44 -2.23
N THR A 298 -26.63 16.90 -1.41
CA THR A 298 -28.04 16.51 -1.44
C THR A 298 -28.93 17.48 -2.24
N ASP A 299 -28.36 18.56 -2.77
CA ASP A 299 -29.06 19.51 -3.62
C ASP A 299 -29.27 18.95 -5.04
N ALA A 300 -30.04 19.66 -5.88
CA ALA A 300 -30.17 19.30 -7.29
C ALA A 300 -28.90 19.69 -8.09
N PRO A 301 -28.48 18.87 -9.08
CA PRO A 301 -29.17 17.70 -9.62
C PRO A 301 -28.94 16.41 -8.81
N ALA A 302 -29.90 15.48 -8.85
CA ALA A 302 -29.71 14.19 -8.20
C ALA A 302 -28.53 13.40 -8.80
N LEU A 303 -27.70 12.81 -7.93
CA LEU A 303 -26.59 11.97 -8.34
C LEU A 303 -27.08 10.65 -8.95
N SER A 304 -26.25 10.06 -9.81
CA SER A 304 -26.45 8.69 -10.33
C SER A 304 -26.03 7.62 -9.32
N LEU A 305 -26.42 7.78 -8.06
CA LEU A 305 -26.19 6.87 -6.95
C LEU A 305 -27.51 6.61 -6.22
N GLU A 306 -27.59 5.50 -5.47
CA GLU A 306 -28.74 5.25 -4.60
C GLU A 306 -28.87 6.37 -3.57
N ASN A 307 -30.09 6.89 -3.37
CA ASN A 307 -30.32 8.04 -2.48
C ASN A 307 -29.81 7.78 -1.05
N GLU A 308 -29.93 6.56 -0.54
CA GLU A 308 -29.41 6.19 0.77
C GLU A 308 -27.87 6.30 0.85
N LEU A 309 -27.15 5.98 -0.23
CA LEU A 309 -25.70 6.15 -0.29
C LEU A 309 -25.33 7.64 -0.34
N VAL A 310 -26.06 8.46 -1.11
CA VAL A 310 -25.87 9.92 -1.11
C VAL A 310 -26.09 10.52 0.27
N GLN A 311 -27.16 10.11 0.96
CA GLN A 311 -27.44 10.56 2.32
C GLN A 311 -26.38 10.08 3.32
N ALA A 312 -25.85 8.86 3.15
CA ALA A 312 -24.74 8.36 3.95
C ALA A 312 -23.46 9.18 3.75
N LEU A 313 -23.10 9.50 2.50
CA LEU A 313 -21.95 10.34 2.19
C LEU A 313 -22.10 11.74 2.81
N TYR A 314 -23.24 12.38 2.58
CA TYR A 314 -23.55 13.70 3.16
C TYR A 314 -23.52 13.68 4.69
N SER A 315 -24.19 12.70 5.31
CA SER A 315 -24.37 12.69 6.77
C SER A 315 -23.14 12.18 7.53
N ASN A 316 -22.22 11.48 6.86
CA ASN A 316 -21.03 10.95 7.50
C ASN A 316 -19.93 12.00 7.63
N SER A 317 -19.68 12.83 6.62
CA SER A 317 -18.60 13.81 6.64
C SER A 317 -18.86 14.95 5.67
N ASP A 318 -18.23 16.09 5.94
CA ASP A 318 -18.01 17.17 4.97
C ASP A 318 -17.06 16.78 3.83
N HIS A 319 -16.39 15.64 3.91
CA HIS A 319 -15.56 15.10 2.83
C HIS A 319 -16.24 13.95 2.07
N LEU A 320 -15.75 13.69 0.87
CA LEU A 320 -16.02 12.47 0.10
C LEU A 320 -14.83 11.49 0.17
N PRO A 321 -15.06 10.17 0.19
CA PRO A 321 -13.98 9.20 0.15
C PRO A 321 -13.36 9.15 -1.25
N VAL A 322 -12.03 9.22 -1.31
CA VAL A 322 -11.24 9.08 -2.54
C VAL A 322 -10.79 7.63 -2.68
N VAL A 323 -10.89 7.11 -3.89
CA VAL A 323 -10.74 5.68 -4.20
C VAL A 323 -9.79 5.54 -5.38
N MET A 324 -8.96 4.51 -5.39
CA MET A 324 -8.29 4.02 -6.60
C MET A 324 -8.17 2.49 -6.54
N LYS A 325 -8.01 1.84 -7.70
CA LYS A 325 -7.67 0.41 -7.77
C LYS A 325 -6.25 0.21 -8.24
N LEU A 326 -5.61 -0.81 -7.66
CA LEU A 326 -4.30 -1.30 -8.06
C LEU A 326 -4.44 -2.72 -8.57
N GLU A 327 -3.83 -3.05 -9.70
CA GLU A 327 -3.62 -4.42 -10.12
C GLU A 327 -2.28 -4.93 -9.57
N VAL A 328 -2.25 -6.21 -9.19
CA VAL A 328 -1.02 -6.87 -8.73
C VAL A 328 -0.62 -7.92 -9.77
N ASP A 329 0.60 -7.80 -10.28
CA ASP A 329 1.17 -8.75 -11.24
C ASP A 329 2.11 -9.72 -10.52
N GLU A 330 1.57 -10.86 -10.11
CA GLU A 330 2.33 -11.93 -9.45
C GLU A 330 3.41 -12.56 -10.37
N SER A 331 3.36 -12.36 -11.69
CA SER A 331 4.31 -12.98 -12.62
C SER A 331 5.69 -12.29 -12.67
N MET A 332 5.77 -11.07 -12.14
CA MET A 332 6.99 -10.25 -12.13
C MET A 332 7.61 -10.10 -10.73
N ALA A 333 6.98 -10.66 -9.71
CA ALA A 333 7.34 -10.41 -8.34
C ALA A 333 8.74 -10.99 -8.01
N VAL A 334 9.56 -10.15 -7.37
CA VAL A 334 10.99 -10.35 -7.20
C VAL A 334 11.23 -11.02 -5.85
N PRO A 335 12.04 -12.10 -5.76
CA PRO A 335 12.36 -12.73 -4.49
C PRO A 335 12.91 -11.71 -3.49
N GLU A 336 12.51 -11.85 -2.23
CA GLU A 336 13.11 -11.15 -1.09
C GLU A 336 14.64 -11.17 -1.18
N SER A 337 15.31 -10.05 -0.87
CA SER A 337 16.78 -9.96 -1.00
C SER A 337 17.47 -11.15 -0.32
N THR A 338 18.27 -11.87 -1.11
CA THR A 338 19.13 -13.01 -0.71
C THR A 338 19.73 -12.80 0.67
N ALA A 339 19.57 -13.76 1.58
CA ALA A 339 20.31 -13.77 2.84
C ALA A 339 21.81 -13.92 2.57
N ILE A 340 22.20 -14.57 1.47
CA ILE A 340 23.59 -14.80 1.08
C ILE A 340 24.17 -13.51 0.48
N GLU A 341 25.04 -12.83 1.24
CA GLU A 341 25.81 -11.65 0.80
C GLU A 341 26.98 -12.06 -0.10
N SER A 342 27.64 -13.18 0.23
CA SER A 342 28.73 -13.74 -0.58
C SER A 342 28.87 -15.25 -0.40
N LEU A 343 29.36 -15.91 -1.46
CA LEU A 343 29.66 -17.34 -1.48
C LEU A 343 30.95 -17.59 -2.29
N HIS A 344 31.95 -18.15 -1.62
CA HIS A 344 33.17 -18.67 -2.22
C HIS A 344 33.27 -20.18 -1.99
N VAL A 345 33.50 -20.94 -3.07
CA VAL A 345 33.66 -22.40 -3.01
C VAL A 345 35.12 -22.72 -3.26
N VAL A 346 35.74 -23.44 -2.32
CA VAL A 346 37.12 -23.92 -2.48
C VAL A 346 37.13 -24.97 -3.59
N ASN A 347 37.92 -24.71 -4.63
CA ASN A 347 38.00 -25.52 -5.83
C ASN A 347 39.46 -25.54 -6.31
N PRO A 348 40.07 -26.71 -6.56
CA PRO A 348 39.50 -28.07 -6.46
C PRO A 348 39.27 -28.56 -5.03
N ALA A 349 38.31 -29.47 -4.87
CA ALA A 349 37.98 -30.13 -3.62
C ALA A 349 38.58 -31.55 -3.59
N ASP A 350 39.13 -31.92 -2.43
CA ASP A 350 39.59 -33.28 -2.14
C ASP A 350 38.43 -34.04 -1.46
N ASP A 351 38.56 -34.42 -0.18
CA ASP A 351 37.51 -35.18 0.55
C ASP A 351 36.25 -34.38 0.87
N GLN A 352 36.34 -33.05 0.87
CA GLN A 352 35.26 -32.13 1.26
C GLN A 352 35.22 -30.91 0.34
N VAL A 353 34.02 -30.51 -0.06
CA VAL A 353 33.79 -29.18 -0.65
C VAL A 353 33.57 -28.19 0.48
N LYS A 354 34.52 -27.25 0.66
CA LYS A 354 34.41 -26.15 1.63
C LYS A 354 33.77 -24.93 0.96
N MET A 355 32.76 -24.37 1.60
CA MET A 355 32.03 -23.19 1.15
C MET A 355 32.16 -22.10 2.21
N MET A 356 32.82 -21.00 1.87
CA MET A 356 32.90 -19.81 2.71
C MET A 356 31.74 -18.90 2.31
N CYS A 357 30.77 -18.69 3.19
CA CYS A 357 29.61 -17.85 2.93
C CYS A 357 29.50 -16.75 3.97
N ARG A 358 28.92 -15.62 3.58
CA ARG A 358 28.54 -14.55 4.50
C ARG A 358 27.06 -14.27 4.34
N LEU A 359 26.32 -14.30 5.44
CA LEU A 359 24.88 -14.04 5.44
C LEU A 359 24.56 -12.72 6.14
N VAL A 360 23.62 -11.95 5.60
CA VAL A 360 23.13 -10.71 6.24
C VAL A 360 22.18 -10.98 7.41
N ARG A 361 21.53 -12.16 7.43
CA ARG A 361 20.61 -12.64 8.48
C ARG A 361 20.74 -14.15 8.62
N GLN A 362 20.40 -14.72 9.78
CA GLN A 362 20.37 -16.18 9.95
C GLN A 362 19.39 -16.79 8.94
N SER A 363 19.78 -17.91 8.32
CA SER A 363 18.95 -18.62 7.35
C SER A 363 19.34 -20.10 7.29
N VAL A 364 18.41 -20.94 6.83
CA VAL A 364 18.65 -22.35 6.59
C VAL A 364 18.93 -22.57 5.10
N LEU A 365 20.05 -23.23 4.80
CA LEU A 365 20.51 -23.46 3.43
C LEU A 365 20.43 -24.95 3.06
N ASP A 366 19.67 -25.27 2.03
CA ASP A 366 19.66 -26.57 1.36
C ASP A 366 20.78 -26.62 0.31
N VAL A 367 21.85 -27.35 0.64
CA VAL A 367 23.00 -27.56 -0.23
C VAL A 367 22.82 -28.87 -0.98
N LYS A 368 22.87 -28.82 -2.31
CA LYS A 368 22.72 -29.94 -3.23
C LYS A 368 23.91 -30.03 -4.16
N LEU A 369 24.44 -31.22 -4.37
CA LEU A 369 25.50 -31.49 -5.34
C LEU A 369 24.92 -32.30 -6.50
N TYR A 370 25.18 -31.86 -7.73
CA TYR A 370 24.75 -32.52 -8.95
C TYR A 370 25.95 -32.91 -9.81
N ASN A 371 25.84 -34.01 -10.54
CA ASN A 371 26.80 -34.35 -11.59
C ASN A 371 26.52 -33.55 -12.87
N MET A 372 27.38 -33.67 -13.88
CA MET A 372 27.23 -32.94 -15.16
C MET A 372 26.01 -33.37 -16.00
N MET A 373 25.38 -34.49 -15.67
CA MET A 373 24.13 -34.94 -16.30
C MET A 373 22.88 -34.36 -15.59
N GLY A 374 23.07 -33.55 -14.54
CA GLY A 374 21.99 -32.96 -13.75
C GLY A 374 21.40 -33.91 -12.70
N ALA A 375 21.96 -35.11 -12.52
CA ALA A 375 21.50 -36.03 -11.49
C ALA A 375 21.98 -35.56 -10.10
N LEU A 376 21.07 -35.56 -9.13
CA LEU A 376 21.38 -35.25 -7.73
C LEU A 376 22.28 -36.34 -7.15
N VAL A 377 23.41 -35.94 -6.59
CA VAL A 377 24.42 -36.82 -5.99
C VAL A 377 24.26 -36.87 -4.48
N THR A 378 24.15 -35.70 -3.83
CA THR A 378 23.93 -35.59 -2.39
C THR A 378 23.25 -34.28 -2.02
N THR A 379 22.63 -34.24 -0.85
CA THR A 379 22.00 -33.04 -0.27
C THR A 379 22.23 -32.98 1.23
N HIS A 380 22.51 -31.78 1.75
CA HIS A 380 22.62 -31.48 3.17
C HIS A 380 21.96 -30.14 3.48
N ARG A 381 21.34 -30.04 4.66
CA ARG A 381 20.71 -28.83 5.16
C ARG A 381 21.58 -28.23 6.27
N PHE A 382 21.87 -26.94 6.20
CA PHE A 382 22.68 -26.22 7.18
C PHE A 382 21.86 -25.07 7.79
N ASP A 383 21.83 -24.98 9.12
CA ASP A 383 21.39 -23.76 9.81
C ASP A 383 22.61 -22.82 9.93
N VAL A 384 22.54 -21.66 9.29
CA VAL A 384 23.68 -20.75 9.12
C VAL A 384 23.39 -19.41 9.79
N PRO A 385 24.18 -19.01 10.81
CA PRO A 385 23.98 -17.73 11.48
C PRO A 385 24.35 -16.55 10.56
N SER A 386 23.86 -15.36 10.91
CA SER A 386 24.31 -14.12 10.28
C SER A 386 25.82 -13.92 10.46
N GLY A 387 26.48 -13.34 9.45
CA GLY A 387 27.93 -13.17 9.41
C GLY A 387 28.62 -14.26 8.58
N SER A 388 29.93 -14.42 8.77
CA SER A 388 30.75 -15.36 7.99
C SER A 388 30.71 -16.77 8.58
N SER A 389 30.42 -17.77 7.75
CA SER A 389 30.38 -19.19 8.11
C SER A 389 31.12 -20.05 7.07
N VAL A 390 31.66 -21.18 7.51
CA VAL A 390 32.27 -22.19 6.63
C VAL A 390 31.43 -23.47 6.67
N LEU A 391 30.81 -23.80 5.54
CA LEU A 391 30.05 -25.04 5.36
C LEU A 391 30.94 -26.08 4.69
N SER A 392 30.76 -27.35 5.04
CA SER A 392 31.54 -28.46 4.45
C SER A 392 30.62 -29.60 4.03
N LEU A 393 30.80 -30.07 2.80
CA LEU A 393 30.05 -31.19 2.23
C LEU A 393 31.02 -32.32 1.85
N SER A 394 30.78 -33.52 2.35
CA SER A 394 31.64 -34.69 2.10
C SER A 394 31.50 -35.21 0.67
N VAL A 395 32.64 -35.35 -0.01
CA VAL A 395 32.71 -35.78 -1.42
C VAL A 395 33.80 -36.82 -1.70
N GLY A 396 34.61 -37.24 -0.71
CA GLY A 396 35.73 -38.16 -0.91
C GLY A 396 35.39 -39.57 -1.43
N GLN A 397 34.10 -39.93 -1.51
CA GLN A 397 33.63 -41.18 -2.12
C GLN A 397 33.13 -41.01 -3.56
N LEU A 398 33.15 -39.78 -4.07
CA LEU A 398 32.67 -39.47 -5.41
C LEU A 398 33.78 -39.69 -6.45
N PRO A 399 33.43 -40.15 -7.67
CA PRO A 399 34.38 -40.21 -8.76
C PRO A 399 34.98 -38.83 -9.05
N GLN A 400 36.27 -38.80 -9.39
CA GLN A 400 36.94 -37.59 -9.87
C GLN A 400 36.16 -36.97 -11.04
N GLY A 401 35.91 -35.67 -10.99
CA GLY A 401 35.14 -35.00 -12.03
C GLY A 401 34.60 -33.64 -11.64
N ILE A 402 33.83 -33.07 -12.57
CA ILE A 402 33.17 -31.78 -12.38
C ILE A 402 31.77 -32.02 -11.80
N TYR A 403 31.44 -31.25 -10.77
CA TYR A 403 30.13 -31.23 -10.14
C TYR A 403 29.61 -29.79 -10.03
N LEU A 404 28.30 -29.67 -9.87
CA LEU A 404 27.61 -28.41 -9.59
C LEU A 404 27.11 -28.44 -8.15
N ILE A 405 27.58 -27.50 -7.33
CA ILE A 405 27.06 -27.29 -5.97
C ILE A 405 26.06 -26.15 -5.99
N SER A 406 24.88 -26.40 -5.45
CA SER A 406 23.77 -25.47 -5.38
C SER A 406 23.40 -25.24 -3.93
N LEU A 407 23.29 -23.98 -3.51
CA LEU A 407 22.77 -23.58 -2.21
C LEU A 407 21.41 -22.92 -2.45
N THR A 408 20.39 -23.39 -1.75
CA THR A 408 19.02 -22.87 -1.84
C THR A 408 18.58 -22.39 -0.47
N GLU A 409 18.13 -21.16 -0.37
CA GLU A 409 17.53 -20.59 0.85
C GLU A 409 16.10 -21.09 1.05
N GLU A 410 15.53 -20.92 2.26
CA GLU A 410 14.12 -21.27 2.53
C GLU A 410 13.13 -20.49 1.65
N ASN A 411 13.50 -19.27 1.22
CA ASN A 411 12.72 -18.45 0.29
C ASN A 411 12.92 -18.85 -1.20
N GLY A 412 13.56 -19.99 -1.48
CA GLY A 412 13.76 -20.49 -2.83
C GLY A 412 14.89 -19.85 -3.63
N HIS A 413 15.52 -18.78 -3.12
CA HIS A 413 16.69 -18.18 -3.78
C HIS A 413 17.84 -19.18 -3.89
N LYS A 414 18.47 -19.26 -5.07
CA LYS A 414 19.42 -20.31 -5.42
C LYS A 414 20.71 -19.77 -6.01
N LEU A 415 21.85 -20.17 -5.44
CA LEU A 415 23.18 -19.92 -5.98
C LEU A 415 23.85 -21.23 -6.39
N THR A 416 24.36 -21.30 -7.61
CA THR A 416 25.10 -22.46 -8.11
C THR A 416 26.56 -22.12 -8.42
N ARG A 417 27.49 -23.02 -8.09
CA ARG A 417 28.91 -22.94 -8.40
C ARG A 417 29.41 -24.28 -8.94
N LYS A 418 30.42 -24.21 -9.81
CA LYS A 418 31.13 -25.39 -10.31
C LYS A 418 32.26 -25.74 -9.35
N VAL A 419 32.44 -27.03 -9.07
CA VAL A 419 33.57 -27.56 -8.29
C VAL A 419 34.16 -28.79 -8.99
N PHE A 420 35.48 -28.90 -8.97
CA PHE A 420 36.18 -30.11 -9.40
C PHE A 420 36.52 -30.95 -8.16
N VAL A 421 36.01 -32.18 -8.10
CA VAL A 421 36.37 -33.17 -7.08
C VAL A 421 37.54 -33.97 -7.63
N LYS A 422 38.63 -34.04 -6.86
CA LYS A 422 39.90 -34.64 -7.26
C LYS A 422 39.94 -36.15 -7.13
#